data_AF-A0A0F4GJC0-F1
#
_entry.id   AF-A0A0F4GJC0-F1
#
_cell.length_a   1.000
_cell.length_b   1.000
_cell.length_c   1.000
_cell.angle_alpha   90.00
_cell.angle_beta   90.00
_cell.angle_gamma   90.00
#
_symmetry.space_group_name_H-M   'P 1'
#
loop_
_entity.id
_entity.type
_entity.pdbx_description
1 polymer ?
#
loop_
_entity_poly.entity_id
_entity_poly.type
_entity_poly.pdbx_seq_one_letter_code
_entity_poly.pdbx_strand_id
1 'polypeptide(L)'
;MTNTTLIVHHTFSALAILINLTRLLTRHFIFHSLELPDLWVTLAILCAATRDALIHVVLTWGTNNISPSARSRIDFTSGEIHRRTIGSKFAIANRPVYNSYLWLLKLVLLDFFCRHFHPTKRAKKTIWWTYGITFFATWLAALVVGFTECDPFPLYWQVLPAPGKCVEAQSQLIVLGVLNIFTDLMLLLLPLPTLVSLQTPWKRKLRLLMICTLGIFIVAITVIRLPINALNATVQSNRTVWASTELLTAGIVANAPTLYGAVRKWRHRGGVEGAGGRGVGLVTFGSAGEEGMVGRRKGKTGDEDSMLRMEERLWRDGEGKSQGGSRGSE
;
A
#
# COMPACT_ATOMS: atom_id res chain seq x y z
N MET A 1 5.26 19.89 26.54
CA MET A 1 5.06 19.55 25.11
C MET A 1 5.54 18.14 24.76
N THR A 2 6.70 17.68 25.27
CA THR A 2 7.26 16.35 24.97
C THR A 2 6.33 15.18 25.32
N ASN A 3 5.63 15.25 26.47
CA ASN A 3 4.70 14.18 26.89
C ASN A 3 3.53 13.98 25.92
N THR A 4 2.92 15.06 25.43
CA THR A 4 1.82 14.98 24.46
C THR A 4 2.27 14.39 23.13
N THR A 5 3.43 14.83 22.61
CA THR A 5 3.98 14.28 21.36
C THR A 5 4.32 12.79 21.49
N LEU A 6 4.83 12.37 22.65
CA LEU A 6 5.18 10.98 22.90
C LEU A 6 3.93 10.08 22.96
N ILE A 7 2.85 10.55 23.59
CA ILE A 7 1.56 9.85 23.59
C ILE A 7 1.00 9.73 22.18
N VAL A 8 0.98 10.82 21.41
CA VAL A 8 0.50 10.81 20.01
C VAL A 8 1.33 9.86 19.16
N HIS A 9 2.66 9.88 19.34
CA HIS A 9 3.56 9.00 18.61
C HIS A 9 3.25 7.51 18.88
N HIS A 10 3.24 7.11 20.15
CA HIS A 10 2.98 5.72 20.55
C HIS A 10 1.60 5.23 20.12
N THR A 11 0.57 6.06 20.32
CA THR A 11 -0.80 5.70 19.92
C THR A 11 -0.92 5.49 18.41
N PHE A 12 -0.33 6.36 17.60
CA PHE A 12 -0.41 6.26 16.14
C PHE A 12 0.42 5.09 15.61
N SER A 13 1.62 4.86 16.16
CA SER A 13 2.44 3.69 15.85
C SER A 13 1.70 2.40 16.20
N ALA A 14 1.10 2.30 17.39
CA ALA A 14 0.35 1.13 17.83
C ALA A 14 -0.85 0.85 16.92
N LEU A 15 -1.64 1.87 16.58
CA LEU A 15 -2.77 1.73 15.66
C LEU A 15 -2.30 1.26 14.27
N ALA A 16 -1.21 1.81 13.73
CA ALA A 16 -0.67 1.38 12.45
C ALA A 16 -0.22 -0.09 12.47
N ILE A 17 0.47 -0.51 13.53
CA ILE A 17 0.87 -1.92 13.73
C ILE A 17 -0.36 -2.82 13.82
N LEU A 18 -1.35 -2.46 14.62
CA LEU A 18 -2.59 -3.22 14.79
C LEU A 18 -3.35 -3.40 13.47
N ILE A 19 -3.43 -2.37 12.63
CA ILE A 19 -4.09 -2.45 11.31
C ILE A 19 -3.35 -3.43 10.40
N ASN A 20 -2.02 -3.36 10.35
CA ASN A 20 -1.20 -4.28 9.56
C ASN A 20 -1.30 -5.72 10.08
N LEU A 21 -1.30 -5.92 11.41
CA LEU A 21 -1.50 -7.23 12.03
C LEU A 21 -2.89 -7.79 11.72
N THR A 22 -3.93 -6.97 11.83
CA THR A 22 -5.31 -7.37 11.52
C THR A 22 -5.42 -7.86 10.09
N ARG A 23 -4.74 -7.22 9.13
CA ARG A 23 -4.64 -7.71 7.76
C ARG A 23 -4.02 -9.10 7.68
N LEU A 24 -2.88 -9.33 8.34
CA LEU A 24 -2.19 -10.62 8.29
C LEU A 24 -3.06 -11.74 8.87
N LEU A 25 -3.68 -11.49 10.03
CA LEU A 25 -4.61 -12.43 10.67
C LEU A 25 -5.80 -12.72 9.75
N THR A 26 -6.36 -11.68 9.14
CA THR A 26 -7.46 -11.79 8.17
C THR A 26 -7.06 -12.66 6.97
N ARG A 27 -5.87 -12.46 6.40
CA ARG A 27 -5.34 -13.26 5.29
C ARG A 27 -5.19 -14.72 5.67
N HIS A 28 -4.58 -14.97 6.84
CA HIS A 28 -4.35 -16.30 7.36
C HIS A 28 -5.66 -17.07 7.64
N PHE A 29 -6.59 -16.46 8.38
CA PHE A 29 -7.81 -17.14 8.85
C PHE A 29 -8.98 -17.08 7.87
N ILE A 30 -9.14 -16.01 7.08
CA ILE A 30 -10.31 -15.84 6.20
C ILE A 30 -9.99 -16.26 4.77
N PHE A 31 -8.79 -15.95 4.27
CA PHE A 31 -8.40 -16.24 2.90
C PHE A 31 -7.60 -17.54 2.74
N HIS A 32 -6.99 -18.05 3.83
CA HIS A 32 -6.16 -19.27 3.84
C HIS A 32 -5.04 -19.27 2.79
N SER A 33 -4.53 -18.09 2.43
CA SER A 33 -3.41 -17.94 1.52
C SER A 33 -2.45 -16.86 2.04
N LEU A 34 -1.17 -17.20 2.10
CA LEU A 34 -0.09 -16.24 2.31
C LEU A 34 0.55 -15.97 0.95
N GLU A 35 0.68 -14.69 0.65
CA GLU A 35 1.17 -14.22 -0.63
C GLU A 35 2.33 -13.25 -0.43
N LEU A 36 3.08 -12.95 -1.50
CA LEU A 36 4.19 -11.99 -1.44
C LEU A 36 3.86 -10.63 -0.75
N PRO A 37 2.66 -10.04 -0.89
CA PRO A 37 2.28 -8.82 -0.17
C PRO A 37 2.28 -8.96 1.35
N ASP A 38 2.06 -10.15 1.87
CA ASP A 38 2.03 -10.39 3.31
C ASP A 38 3.45 -10.30 3.88
N LEU A 39 4.49 -10.69 3.11
CA LEU A 39 5.89 -10.43 3.45
C LEU A 39 6.17 -8.91 3.55
N TRP A 40 5.70 -8.12 2.58
CA TRP A 40 5.88 -6.66 2.61
C TRP A 40 5.20 -6.02 3.84
N VAL A 41 4.01 -6.50 4.21
CA VAL A 41 3.31 -6.05 5.42
C VAL A 41 4.05 -6.45 6.69
N THR A 42 4.59 -7.67 6.77
CA THR A 42 5.41 -8.11 7.91
C THR A 42 6.66 -7.23 8.07
N LEU A 43 7.35 -6.93 6.97
CA LEU A 43 8.49 -6.01 6.98
C LEU A 43 8.07 -4.58 7.37
N ALA A 44 6.88 -4.13 6.97
CA ALA A 44 6.34 -2.84 7.38
C ALA A 44 6.04 -2.80 8.89
N ILE A 45 5.50 -3.88 9.48
CA ILE A 45 5.31 -3.98 10.93
C ILE A 45 6.64 -3.87 11.67
N LEU A 46 7.68 -4.58 11.19
CA LEU A 46 9.02 -4.49 11.77
C LEU A 46 9.57 -3.06 11.71
N CYS A 47 9.39 -2.38 10.57
CA CYS A 47 9.80 -0.98 10.43
C CYS A 47 9.04 -0.06 11.39
N ALA A 48 7.71 -0.23 11.51
CA ALA A 48 6.90 0.57 12.42
C ALA A 48 7.31 0.38 13.89
N ALA A 49 7.54 -0.86 14.33
CA ALA A 49 8.01 -1.17 15.68
C ALA A 49 9.42 -0.64 15.94
N THR A 50 10.33 -0.78 14.96
CA THR A 50 11.69 -0.24 15.07
C THR A 50 11.66 1.28 15.19
N ARG A 51 10.86 1.98 14.37
CA ARG A 51 10.68 3.42 14.46
C ARG A 51 10.14 3.84 15.83
N ASP A 52 9.14 3.13 16.35
CA ASP A 52 8.54 3.42 17.65
C ASP A 52 9.60 3.42 18.77
N ALA A 53 10.45 2.38 18.80
CA ALA A 53 11.56 2.29 19.75
C ALA A 53 12.61 3.39 19.56
N LEU A 54 13.02 3.66 18.32
CA LEU A 54 14.03 4.69 18.02
C LEU A 54 13.54 6.10 18.41
N ILE A 55 12.32 6.44 18.01
CA ILE A 55 11.75 7.78 18.23
C ILE A 55 11.40 8.00 19.70
N HIS A 56 11.06 6.95 20.46
CA HIS A 56 10.94 7.06 21.91
C HIS A 56 12.22 7.64 22.54
N VAL A 57 13.39 7.13 22.16
CA VAL A 57 14.67 7.65 22.66
C VAL A 57 14.91 9.07 22.15
N VAL A 58 14.65 9.34 20.87
CA VAL A 58 14.81 10.68 20.27
C VAL A 58 13.97 11.74 21.00
N LEU A 59 12.72 11.42 21.37
CA LEU A 59 11.83 12.35 22.07
C LEU A 59 12.20 12.51 23.54
N THR A 60 12.67 11.45 24.21
CA THR A 60 13.02 11.49 25.64
C THR A 60 14.39 12.10 25.91
N TRP A 61 15.37 11.88 25.02
CA TRP A 61 16.75 12.33 25.18
C TRP A 61 17.08 13.57 24.34
N GLY A 62 16.25 13.91 23.36
CA GLY A 62 16.45 15.06 22.48
C GLY A 62 17.54 14.86 21.44
N THR A 63 17.68 15.84 20.55
CA THR A 63 18.67 15.83 19.46
C THR A 63 19.56 17.07 19.54
N ASN A 64 20.55 17.14 18.65
CA ASN A 64 21.41 18.30 18.45
C ASN A 64 20.76 19.41 17.60
N ASN A 65 19.62 19.14 16.93
CA ASN A 65 18.83 20.13 16.22
C ASN A 65 17.99 20.95 17.21
N ILE A 66 18.57 22.06 17.69
CA ILE A 66 17.99 22.94 18.72
C ILE A 66 18.01 24.37 18.17
N SER A 67 16.91 25.11 18.35
CA SER A 67 16.89 26.53 17.96
C SER A 67 17.93 27.34 18.75
N PRO A 68 18.49 28.43 18.18
CA PRO A 68 19.49 29.25 18.87
C PRO A 68 19.02 29.77 20.23
N SER A 69 17.74 30.15 20.33
CA SER A 69 17.14 30.64 21.58
C SER A 69 16.95 29.55 22.63
N ALA A 70 16.65 28.31 22.22
CA ALA A 70 16.58 27.19 23.16
C ALA A 70 17.98 26.75 23.61
N ARG A 71 18.97 26.86 22.74
CA ARG A 71 20.36 26.50 23.02
C ARG A 71 20.99 27.36 24.11
N SER A 72 20.70 28.66 24.16
CA SER A 72 21.23 29.56 25.21
C SER A 72 20.64 29.31 26.60
N ARG A 73 19.54 28.55 26.70
CA ARG A 73 18.88 28.21 27.97
C ARG A 73 19.27 26.84 28.52
N ILE A 74 20.03 26.06 27.75
CA ILE A 74 20.41 24.69 28.11
C ILE A 74 21.84 24.73 28.64
N ASP A 75 22.05 24.22 29.85
CA ASP A 75 23.38 23.94 30.36
C ASP A 75 23.89 22.61 29.78
N PHE A 76 24.99 22.69 29.02
CA PHE A 76 25.56 21.54 28.32
C PHE A 76 26.52 20.77 29.22
N THR A 77 25.96 20.06 30.20
CA THR A 77 26.71 19.07 30.98
C THR A 77 27.15 17.89 30.11
N SER A 78 28.23 17.20 30.50
CA SER A 78 28.72 16.01 29.77
C SER A 78 27.63 14.94 29.58
N GLY A 79 26.73 14.79 30.56
CA GLY A 79 25.58 13.88 30.46
C GLY A 79 24.54 14.31 29.42
N GLU A 80 24.20 15.59 29.36
CA GLU A 80 23.24 16.12 28.38
C GLU A 80 23.80 16.04 26.95
N ILE A 81 25.09 16.34 26.78
CA ILE A 81 25.80 16.17 25.50
C ILE A 81 25.73 14.71 25.04
N HIS A 82 25.99 13.76 25.94
CA HIS A 82 25.95 12.34 25.62
C HIS A 82 24.55 11.88 25.20
N ARG A 83 23.51 12.25 25.96
CA ARG A 83 22.10 11.92 25.65
C ARG A 83 21.68 12.45 24.29
N ARG A 84 21.98 13.71 23.99
CA ARG A 84 21.67 14.33 22.69
C ARG A 84 22.47 13.75 21.54
N THR A 85 23.71 13.36 21.78
CA THR A 85 24.54 12.67 20.77
C THR A 85 23.88 11.34 20.38
N ILE A 86 23.44 10.54 21.36
CA ILE A 86 22.75 9.28 21.09
C ILE A 86 21.38 9.52 20.43
N GLY A 87 20.60 10.47 20.93
CA GLY A 87 19.31 10.81 20.32
C GLY A 87 19.46 11.27 18.87
N SER A 88 20.52 12.01 18.54
CA SER A 88 20.80 12.40 17.15
C SER A 88 21.19 11.21 16.27
N LYS A 89 22.00 10.27 16.78
CA LYS A 89 22.31 9.01 16.07
C LYS A 89 21.04 8.19 15.80
N PHE A 90 20.14 8.06 16.76
CA PHE A 90 18.86 7.37 16.56
C PHE A 90 17.93 8.11 15.60
N ALA A 91 17.95 9.45 15.58
CA ALA A 91 17.19 10.22 14.59
C ALA A 91 17.66 9.94 13.15
N ILE A 92 18.97 9.78 12.94
CA ILE A 92 19.55 9.36 11.65
C ILE A 92 19.21 7.91 11.33
N ALA A 93 19.37 6.99 12.28
CA ALA A 93 19.01 5.58 12.10
C ALA A 93 17.52 5.39 11.75
N ASN A 94 16.64 6.28 12.23
CA ASN A 94 15.23 6.25 11.92
C ASN A 94 14.91 6.63 10.45
N ARG A 95 15.76 7.43 9.78
CA ARG A 95 15.51 7.87 8.38
C ARG A 95 15.22 6.68 7.44
N PRO A 96 16.10 5.65 7.33
CA PRO A 96 15.83 4.52 6.46
C PRO A 96 14.63 3.68 6.92
N VAL A 97 14.43 3.53 8.23
CA VAL A 97 13.30 2.75 8.78
C VAL A 97 11.97 3.38 8.38
N TYR A 98 11.85 4.70 8.52
CA TYR A 98 10.68 5.46 8.13
C TYR A 98 10.41 5.37 6.62
N ASN A 99 11.44 5.61 5.81
CA ASN A 99 11.32 5.54 4.35
C ASN A 99 10.92 4.13 3.90
N SER A 100 11.52 3.09 4.45
CA SER A 100 11.18 1.70 4.12
C SER A 100 9.73 1.38 4.43
N TYR A 101 9.19 1.82 5.57
CA TYR A 101 7.78 1.61 5.90
C TYR A 101 6.84 2.15 4.81
N LEU A 102 7.04 3.40 4.38
CA LEU A 102 6.16 4.03 3.38
C LEU A 102 6.25 3.33 2.01
N TRP A 103 7.46 2.94 1.58
CA TRP A 103 7.65 2.27 0.29
C TRP A 103 7.14 0.83 0.29
N LEU A 104 7.26 0.12 1.41
CA LEU A 104 6.68 -1.23 1.56
C LEU A 104 5.15 -1.19 1.41
N LEU A 105 4.48 -0.22 2.02
CA LEU A 105 3.04 -0.06 1.86
C LEU A 105 2.61 0.31 0.44
N LYS A 106 3.43 1.07 -0.30
CA LYS A 106 3.21 1.33 -1.73
C LYS A 106 3.32 0.06 -2.56
N LEU A 107 4.26 -0.83 -2.26
CA LEU A 107 4.36 -2.14 -2.91
C LEU A 107 3.14 -3.03 -2.63
N VAL A 108 2.60 -2.97 -1.41
CA VAL A 108 1.33 -3.66 -1.06
C VAL A 108 0.16 -3.13 -1.89
N LEU A 109 0.06 -1.82 -2.06
CA LEU A 109 -0.96 -1.19 -2.91
C LEU A 109 -0.79 -1.51 -4.39
N LEU A 110 0.46 -1.44 -4.90
CA LEU A 110 0.79 -1.77 -6.28
C LEU A 110 0.36 -3.19 -6.64
N ASP A 111 0.68 -4.16 -5.77
CA ASP A 111 0.28 -5.55 -5.97
C ASP A 111 -1.26 -5.70 -5.97
N PHE A 112 -1.95 -5.04 -5.04
CA PHE A 112 -3.42 -5.02 -5.00
C PHE A 112 -4.01 -4.50 -6.33
N PHE A 113 -3.50 -3.38 -6.84
CA PHE A 113 -3.97 -2.79 -8.09
C PHE A 113 -3.67 -3.70 -9.29
N CYS A 114 -2.45 -4.24 -9.40
CA CYS A 114 -2.08 -5.17 -10.46
C CYS A 114 -3.00 -6.40 -10.50
N ARG A 115 -3.36 -6.95 -9.34
CA ARG A 115 -4.21 -8.14 -9.27
C ARG A 115 -5.65 -7.89 -9.65
N HIS A 116 -6.21 -6.74 -9.29
CA HIS A 116 -7.64 -6.48 -9.42
C HIS A 116 -8.04 -5.77 -10.71
N PHE A 117 -7.13 -4.99 -11.31
CA PHE A 117 -7.45 -4.12 -12.45
C PHE A 117 -6.88 -4.60 -13.79
N HIS A 118 -5.79 -5.37 -13.77
CA HIS A 118 -5.16 -5.83 -15.01
C HIS A 118 -5.33 -7.33 -15.17
N PRO A 119 -6.19 -7.85 -16.06
CA PRO A 119 -6.40 -9.29 -16.18
C PRO A 119 -5.19 -10.01 -16.82
N THR A 120 -4.48 -9.35 -17.75
CA THR A 120 -3.41 -9.97 -18.55
C THR A 120 -2.11 -10.10 -17.78
N LYS A 121 -1.52 -11.31 -17.77
CA LYS A 121 -0.23 -11.60 -17.10
C LYS A 121 0.91 -10.68 -17.57
N ARG A 122 0.97 -10.36 -18.87
CA ARG A 122 1.96 -9.43 -19.45
C ARG A 122 1.83 -8.02 -18.87
N ALA A 123 0.62 -7.46 -18.88
CA ALA A 123 0.36 -6.12 -18.34
C ALA A 123 0.71 -6.03 -16.84
N LYS A 124 0.32 -7.03 -16.04
CA LYS A 124 0.71 -7.13 -14.63
C LYS A 124 2.23 -7.09 -14.45
N LYS A 125 2.97 -7.90 -15.21
CA LYS A 125 4.43 -7.99 -15.12
C LYS A 125 5.07 -6.66 -15.50
N THR A 126 4.64 -6.04 -16.59
CA THR A 126 5.19 -4.74 -17.05
C THR A 126 4.98 -3.66 -16.00
N ILE A 127 3.75 -3.49 -15.49
CA ILE A 127 3.42 -2.48 -14.48
C ILE A 127 4.22 -2.72 -13.19
N TRP A 128 4.28 -3.98 -12.73
CA TRP A 128 4.99 -4.31 -11.50
C TRP A 128 6.48 -3.97 -11.59
N TRP A 129 7.13 -4.26 -12.72
CA TRP A 129 8.54 -3.91 -12.91
C TRP A 129 8.75 -2.41 -13.09
N THR A 130 7.94 -1.72 -13.89
CA THR A 130 8.12 -0.27 -14.12
C THR A 130 7.90 0.54 -12.84
N TYR A 131 6.83 0.25 -12.10
CA TYR A 131 6.56 0.90 -10.82
C TYR A 131 7.54 0.44 -9.74
N GLY A 132 7.87 -0.85 -9.68
CA GLY A 132 8.83 -1.40 -8.71
C GLY A 132 10.22 -0.77 -8.83
N ILE A 133 10.74 -0.63 -10.05
CA ILE A 133 12.01 0.06 -10.32
C ILE A 133 11.92 1.54 -9.92
N THR A 134 10.81 2.21 -10.25
CA THR A 134 10.61 3.62 -9.87
C THR A 134 10.55 3.79 -8.36
N PHE A 135 9.85 2.92 -7.65
CA PHE A 135 9.76 2.95 -6.19
C PHE A 135 11.13 2.68 -5.56
N PHE A 136 11.87 1.70 -6.06
CA PHE A 136 13.23 1.45 -5.59
C PHE A 136 14.16 2.64 -5.83
N ALA A 137 14.13 3.25 -7.02
CA ALA A 137 14.96 4.40 -7.37
C ALA A 137 14.63 5.61 -6.49
N THR A 138 13.35 5.91 -6.27
CA THR A 138 12.90 7.01 -5.40
C THR A 138 13.22 6.76 -3.92
N TRP A 139 13.09 5.52 -3.44
CA TRP A 139 13.53 5.16 -2.10
C TRP A 139 15.03 5.37 -1.91
N LEU A 140 15.83 4.88 -2.87
CA LEU A 140 17.27 5.02 -2.85
C LEU A 140 17.70 6.49 -2.91
N ALA A 141 17.08 7.30 -3.76
CA ALA A 141 17.33 8.74 -3.84
C ALA A 141 17.03 9.45 -2.51
N ALA A 142 15.91 9.11 -1.85
CA ALA A 142 15.56 9.66 -0.54
C ALA A 142 16.56 9.25 0.55
N LEU A 143 17.11 8.03 0.48
CA LEU A 143 18.16 7.58 1.40
C LEU A 143 19.48 8.34 1.17
N VAL A 144 19.94 8.43 -0.07
CA VAL A 144 21.19 9.11 -0.42
C VAL A 144 21.17 10.54 0.10
N VAL A 145 20.16 11.32 -0.27
CA VAL A 145 20.01 12.70 0.23
C VAL A 145 19.92 12.73 1.76
N GLY A 146 19.30 11.72 2.36
CA GLY A 146 19.19 11.62 3.81
C GLY A 146 20.51 11.37 4.55
N PHE A 147 21.55 10.87 3.89
CA PHE A 147 22.86 10.64 4.51
C PHE A 147 23.95 11.61 4.03
N THR A 148 23.73 12.32 2.92
CA THR A 148 24.73 13.23 2.32
C THR A 148 24.46 14.71 2.60
N GLU A 149 23.51 15.05 3.48
CA GLU A 149 23.11 16.44 3.74
C GLU A 149 24.09 17.20 4.63
N CYS A 150 24.77 16.50 5.55
CA CYS A 150 25.84 17.06 6.37
C CYS A 150 27.22 16.55 5.92
N ASP A 151 28.12 17.48 5.64
CA ASP A 151 29.53 17.22 5.35
C ASP A 151 30.41 18.14 6.23
N PRO A 152 31.24 17.60 7.15
CA PRO A 152 31.51 16.17 7.39
C PRO A 152 30.37 15.44 8.13
N PHE A 153 30.23 14.13 7.87
CA PHE A 153 29.17 13.28 8.41
C PHE A 153 28.98 13.33 9.95
N PRO A 154 30.03 13.45 10.79
CA PRO A 154 29.87 13.57 12.24
C PRO A 154 29.05 14.78 12.72
N LEU A 155 28.83 15.80 11.87
CA LEU A 155 27.97 16.94 12.19
C LEU A 155 26.54 16.51 12.55
N TYR A 156 26.07 15.37 12.03
CA TYR A 156 24.73 14.86 12.34
C TYR A 156 24.49 14.60 13.83
N TRP A 157 25.52 14.33 14.62
CA TRP A 157 25.39 14.11 16.06
C TRP A 157 26.32 15.00 16.89
N GLN A 158 26.94 16.00 16.28
CA GLN A 158 27.73 17.00 16.99
C GLN A 158 26.79 17.90 17.81
N VAL A 159 27.03 17.98 19.12
CA VAL A 159 26.28 18.86 20.03
C VAL A 159 27.03 20.17 20.24
N LEU A 160 28.35 20.12 20.46
CA LEU A 160 29.27 21.25 20.63
C LEU A 160 30.51 21.03 19.75
N PRO A 161 31.02 22.06 19.05
CA PRO A 161 30.39 23.37 18.82
C PRO A 161 29.05 23.24 18.07
N ALA A 162 28.27 24.32 17.98
CA ALA A 162 26.94 24.26 17.38
C ALA A 162 27.02 23.70 15.94
N PRO A 163 26.27 22.64 15.62
CA PRO A 163 26.24 22.13 14.25
C PRO A 163 25.54 23.17 13.36
N GLY A 164 26.06 23.37 12.14
CA GLY A 164 25.46 24.30 11.18
C GLY A 164 24.05 23.87 10.73
N LYS A 165 23.47 24.58 9.76
CA LYS A 165 22.08 24.38 9.32
C LYS A 165 21.75 22.98 8.77
N CYS A 166 22.75 22.15 8.44
CA CYS A 166 22.53 20.83 7.86
C CYS A 166 21.74 19.87 8.80
N VAL A 167 21.84 20.05 10.13
CA VAL A 167 21.11 19.22 11.10
C VAL A 167 19.60 19.49 11.12
N GLU A 168 19.17 20.59 10.49
CA GLU A 168 17.76 20.88 10.28
C GLU A 168 17.14 19.95 9.24
N ALA A 169 17.89 19.11 8.52
CA ALA A 169 17.32 18.11 7.62
C ALA A 169 16.34 18.63 6.53
N GLN A 170 16.44 19.91 6.16
CA GLN A 170 15.47 20.54 5.26
C GLN A 170 15.49 19.91 3.86
N SER A 171 16.68 19.67 3.31
CA SER A 171 16.83 19.07 1.99
C SER A 171 16.29 17.64 1.98
N GLN A 172 16.60 16.86 3.03
CA GLN A 172 16.05 15.52 3.18
C GLN A 172 14.52 15.51 3.29
N LEU A 173 13.93 16.44 4.04
CA LEU A 173 12.47 16.51 4.20
C LEU A 173 11.76 16.89 2.89
N ILE A 174 12.32 17.84 2.14
CA ILE A 174 11.75 18.27 0.86
C ILE A 174 11.85 17.14 -0.17
N VAL A 175 13.03 16.53 -0.34
CA VAL A 175 13.22 15.44 -1.30
C VAL A 175 12.34 14.25 -0.96
N LEU A 176 12.32 13.82 0.30
CA LEU A 176 11.45 12.74 0.75
C LEU A 176 9.97 13.05 0.45
N GLY A 177 9.54 14.28 0.76
CA GLY A 177 8.19 14.75 0.52
C GLY A 177 7.77 14.72 -0.94
N VAL A 178 8.60 15.29 -1.83
CA VAL A 178 8.35 15.36 -3.27
C VAL A 178 8.30 13.95 -3.87
N LEU A 179 9.28 13.10 -3.55
CA LEU A 179 9.32 11.73 -4.04
C LEU A 179 8.13 10.91 -3.53
N ASN A 180 7.72 11.12 -2.28
CA ASN A 180 6.54 10.47 -1.71
C ASN A 180 5.26 10.85 -2.48
N ILE A 181 5.01 12.15 -2.67
CA ILE A 181 3.87 12.65 -3.46
C ILE A 181 3.89 12.11 -4.88
N PHE A 182 5.05 12.16 -5.54
CA PHE A 182 5.19 11.66 -6.90
C PHE A 182 4.77 10.19 -7.01
N THR A 183 5.28 9.33 -6.13
CA THR A 183 4.92 7.91 -6.13
C THR A 183 3.45 7.65 -5.76
N ASP A 184 2.84 8.47 -4.90
CA ASP A 184 1.42 8.35 -4.57
C ASP A 184 0.53 8.74 -5.77
N LEU A 185 0.90 9.80 -6.50
CA LEU A 185 0.23 10.19 -7.74
C LEU A 185 0.32 9.07 -8.78
N MET A 186 1.48 8.42 -8.93
CA MET A 186 1.61 7.27 -9.83
C MET A 186 0.62 6.14 -9.48
N LEU A 187 0.44 5.83 -8.19
CA LEU A 187 -0.52 4.81 -7.74
C LEU A 187 -1.98 5.24 -7.96
N LEU A 188 -2.28 6.52 -7.77
CA LEU A 188 -3.61 7.07 -8.03
C LEU A 188 -4.01 7.04 -9.50
N LEU A 189 -3.05 7.27 -10.40
CA LEU A 189 -3.27 7.24 -11.84
C LEU A 189 -3.43 5.81 -12.38
N LEU A 190 -2.85 4.81 -11.71
CA LEU A 190 -2.84 3.41 -12.16
C LEU A 190 -4.25 2.84 -12.48
N PRO A 191 -5.27 2.95 -11.61
CA PRO A 191 -6.60 2.40 -11.89
C PRO A 191 -7.45 3.25 -12.86
N LEU A 192 -7.08 4.50 -13.18
CA LEU A 192 -7.95 5.41 -13.96
C LEU A 192 -8.20 4.95 -15.41
N PRO A 193 -7.20 4.53 -16.19
CA PRO A 193 -7.44 4.07 -17.56
C PRO A 193 -8.36 2.84 -17.60
N THR A 194 -8.17 1.90 -16.66
CA THR A 194 -9.02 0.72 -16.53
C THR A 194 -10.46 1.09 -16.17
N LEU A 195 -10.67 2.12 -15.33
CA LEU A 195 -11.98 2.62 -14.95
C LEU A 195 -12.76 3.27 -16.10
N VAL A 196 -12.06 3.93 -17.03
CA VAL A 196 -12.67 4.59 -18.18
C VAL A 196 -13.02 3.58 -19.28
N SER A 197 -12.19 2.56 -19.47
CA SER A 197 -12.36 1.56 -20.54
C SER A 197 -13.40 0.47 -20.23
N LEU A 198 -13.64 0.15 -18.95
CA LEU A 198 -14.48 -0.98 -18.58
C LEU A 198 -15.92 -0.53 -18.29
N GLN A 199 -16.90 -1.04 -19.05
CA GLN A 199 -18.36 -0.96 -18.80
C GLN A 199 -18.72 -1.67 -17.48
N THR A 200 -18.20 -1.16 -16.37
CA THR A 200 -18.38 -1.75 -15.05
C THR A 200 -19.70 -1.30 -14.47
N PRO A 201 -20.48 -2.22 -13.87
CA PRO A 201 -21.72 -1.85 -13.20
C PRO A 201 -21.41 -0.82 -12.11
N TRP A 202 -22.28 0.19 -11.96
CA TRP A 202 -22.05 1.38 -11.12
C TRP A 202 -21.61 1.01 -9.68
N LYS A 203 -22.14 -0.09 -9.14
CA LYS A 203 -21.76 -0.60 -7.81
C LYS A 203 -20.27 -0.98 -7.67
N ARG A 204 -19.60 -1.41 -8.75
CA ARG A 204 -18.15 -1.69 -8.75
C ARG A 204 -17.35 -0.41 -8.91
N LYS A 205 -17.78 0.48 -9.80
CA LYS A 205 -17.13 1.77 -10.06
C LYS A 205 -17.19 2.71 -8.83
N LEU A 206 -18.25 2.66 -8.01
CA LEU A 206 -18.34 3.40 -6.74
C LEU A 206 -17.32 2.94 -5.68
N ARG A 207 -17.08 1.62 -5.54
CA ARG A 207 -16.08 1.10 -4.59
C ARG A 207 -14.66 1.55 -4.95
N LEU A 208 -14.39 1.65 -6.24
CA LEU A 208 -13.10 2.08 -6.76
C LEU A 208 -12.92 3.59 -6.58
N LEU A 209 -13.99 4.35 -6.81
CA LEU A 209 -14.02 5.78 -6.50
C LEU A 209 -13.69 6.03 -5.02
N MET A 210 -14.24 5.25 -4.09
CA MET A 210 -13.96 5.39 -2.65
C MET A 210 -12.50 5.14 -2.27
N ILE A 211 -11.84 4.16 -2.90
CA ILE A 211 -10.41 3.89 -2.64
C ILE A 211 -9.55 5.00 -3.25
N CYS A 212 -9.88 5.46 -4.46
CA CYS A 212 -9.18 6.57 -5.10
C CYS A 212 -9.36 7.89 -4.35
N THR A 213 -10.56 8.22 -3.86
CA THR A 213 -10.79 9.45 -3.08
C THR A 213 -10.04 9.41 -1.75
N LEU A 214 -9.97 8.24 -1.10
CA LEU A 214 -9.16 8.07 0.11
C LEU A 214 -7.67 8.32 -0.19
N GLY A 215 -7.14 7.81 -1.31
CA GLY A 215 -5.76 8.09 -1.73
C GLY A 215 -5.50 9.57 -2.07
N ILE A 216 -6.44 10.23 -2.77
CA ILE A 216 -6.37 11.67 -3.07
C ILE A 216 -6.35 12.50 -1.78
N PHE A 217 -7.14 12.10 -0.79
CA PHE A 217 -7.16 12.73 0.52
C PHE A 217 -5.80 12.65 1.25
N ILE A 218 -5.08 11.52 1.15
CA ILE A 218 -3.71 11.41 1.70
C ILE A 218 -2.75 12.37 1.00
N VAL A 219 -2.80 12.41 -0.33
CA VAL A 219 -1.91 13.28 -1.11
C VAL A 219 -2.17 14.74 -0.75
N ALA A 220 -3.42 15.14 -0.61
CA ALA A 220 -3.79 16.48 -0.17
C ALA A 220 -3.22 16.82 1.22
N ILE A 221 -3.36 15.92 2.20
CA ILE A 221 -2.76 16.10 3.55
C ILE A 221 -1.23 16.24 3.45
N THR A 222 -0.59 15.42 2.62
CA THR A 222 0.87 15.42 2.44
C THR A 222 1.35 16.72 1.82
N VAL A 223 0.64 17.25 0.82
CA VAL A 223 0.94 18.53 0.14
C VAL A 223 0.79 19.70 1.10
N ILE A 224 -0.31 19.77 1.86
CA ILE A 224 -0.56 20.84 2.84
C ILE A 224 0.53 20.87 3.93
N ARG A 225 1.03 19.68 4.30
CA ARG A 225 2.01 19.51 5.37
C ARG A 225 3.43 19.96 5.01
N LEU A 226 3.86 19.81 3.76
CA LEU A 226 5.22 20.18 3.36
C LEU A 226 5.62 21.63 3.68
N PRO A 227 4.82 22.66 3.36
CA PRO A 227 5.17 24.03 3.72
C PRO A 227 5.13 24.26 5.23
N ILE A 228 4.21 23.62 5.97
CA ILE A 228 4.12 23.74 7.44
C ILE A 228 5.37 23.16 8.13
N ASN A 229 5.88 22.04 7.61
CA ASN A 229 7.12 21.42 8.10
C ASN A 229 8.37 22.23 7.75
N ALA A 230 8.39 22.88 6.58
CA ALA A 230 9.45 23.81 6.21
C ALA A 230 9.48 25.03 7.15
N LEU A 231 8.31 25.57 7.50
CA LEU A 231 8.18 26.74 8.39
C LEU A 231 8.52 26.43 9.87
N ASN A 232 8.39 25.17 10.31
CA ASN A 232 8.66 24.73 11.70
C ASN A 232 9.84 23.76 11.78
N ALA A 233 10.87 24.01 10.97
CA ALA A 233 12.02 23.13 10.81
C ALA A 233 12.69 22.75 12.14
N THR A 234 12.86 23.67 13.08
CA THR A 234 13.63 23.40 14.32
C THR A 234 12.87 22.57 15.36
N VAL A 235 11.61 22.20 15.12
CA VAL A 235 10.74 21.55 16.11
C VAL A 235 10.65 20.04 15.83
N GLN A 236 11.52 19.27 16.47
CA GLN A 236 11.56 17.79 16.35
C GLN A 236 10.20 17.13 16.67
N SER A 237 9.46 17.68 17.63
CA SER A 237 8.14 17.16 18.01
C SER A 237 7.11 17.29 16.87
N ASN A 238 7.09 18.41 16.16
CA ASN A 238 6.17 18.64 15.05
C ASN A 238 6.43 17.62 13.92
N ARG A 239 7.69 17.44 13.54
CA ARG A 239 8.11 16.43 12.55
C ARG A 239 7.64 15.02 12.93
N THR A 240 7.75 14.69 14.21
CA THR A 240 7.39 13.38 14.73
C THR A 240 5.89 13.13 14.70
N VAL A 241 5.08 14.11 15.07
CA VAL A 241 3.61 14.02 14.97
C VAL A 241 3.21 13.76 13.52
N TRP A 242 3.70 14.59 12.61
CA TRP A 242 3.40 14.49 11.17
C TRP A 242 3.84 13.17 10.53
N ALA A 243 5.01 12.66 10.91
CA ALA A 243 5.48 11.35 10.46
C ALA A 243 4.63 10.21 11.03
N SER A 244 4.15 10.34 12.27
CA SER A 244 3.27 9.32 12.88
C SER A 244 1.88 9.33 12.25
N THR A 245 1.35 10.52 11.90
CA THR A 245 0.09 10.65 11.15
C THR A 245 0.20 9.96 9.80
N GLU A 246 1.27 10.24 9.04
CA GLU A 246 1.49 9.61 7.74
C GLU A 246 1.64 8.10 7.84
N LEU A 247 2.35 7.60 8.85
CA LEU A 247 2.50 6.17 9.12
C LEU A 247 1.13 5.48 9.30
N LEU A 248 0.27 6.06 10.15
CA LEU A 248 -1.07 5.55 10.42
C LEU A 248 -1.95 5.62 9.16
N THR A 249 -1.99 6.77 8.49
CA THR A 249 -2.81 6.98 7.30
C THR A 249 -2.40 6.07 6.15
N ALA A 250 -1.10 5.93 5.87
CA ALA A 250 -0.59 4.99 4.86
C ALA A 250 -0.98 3.56 5.22
N GLY A 251 -0.87 3.18 6.51
CA GLY A 251 -1.31 1.88 7.02
C GLY A 251 -2.81 1.63 6.78
N ILE A 252 -3.67 2.60 7.05
CA ILE A 252 -5.11 2.49 6.78
C ILE A 252 -5.35 2.24 5.30
N VAL A 253 -4.75 3.03 4.42
CA VAL A 253 -5.05 2.97 2.97
C VAL A 253 -4.52 1.71 2.31
N ALA A 254 -3.29 1.29 2.66
CA ALA A 254 -2.72 0.05 2.15
C ALA A 254 -3.54 -1.21 2.54
N ASN A 255 -4.23 -1.14 3.68
CA ASN A 255 -4.96 -2.27 4.24
C ASN A 255 -6.47 -2.22 4.00
N ALA A 256 -7.04 -1.05 3.70
CA ALA A 256 -8.47 -0.85 3.46
C ALA A 256 -9.08 -1.84 2.45
N PRO A 257 -8.45 -2.13 1.28
CA PRO A 257 -9.07 -3.03 0.32
C PRO A 257 -9.16 -4.48 0.81
N THR A 258 -8.13 -4.97 1.51
CA THR A 258 -8.09 -6.33 2.05
C THR A 258 -9.08 -6.49 3.20
N LEU A 259 -9.11 -5.53 4.14
CA LEU A 259 -10.04 -5.54 5.27
C LEU A 259 -11.50 -5.44 4.80
N TYR A 260 -11.79 -4.59 3.80
CA TYR A 260 -13.12 -4.51 3.20
C TYR A 260 -13.56 -5.84 2.57
N GLY A 261 -12.66 -6.49 1.80
CA GLY A 261 -12.92 -7.80 1.21
C GLY A 261 -13.21 -8.87 2.26
N ALA A 262 -12.49 -8.83 3.39
CA ALA A 262 -12.67 -9.74 4.50
C ALA A 262 -14.01 -9.58 5.22
N VAL A 263 -14.38 -8.34 5.57
CA VAL A 263 -15.66 -8.04 6.22
C VAL A 263 -16.82 -8.53 5.34
N ARG A 264 -16.72 -8.33 4.03
CA ARG A 264 -17.74 -8.83 3.09
C ARG A 264 -17.80 -10.36 3.08
N LYS A 265 -16.66 -11.06 3.00
CA LYS A 265 -16.61 -12.53 2.99
C LYS A 265 -17.14 -13.12 4.31
N TRP A 266 -16.76 -12.52 5.45
CA TRP A 266 -17.24 -12.91 6.77
C TRP A 266 -18.76 -12.75 6.91
N ARG A 267 -19.31 -11.59 6.50
CA ARG A 267 -20.76 -11.34 6.53
C ARG A 267 -21.55 -12.32 5.66
N HIS A 268 -21.00 -12.74 4.52
CA HIS A 268 -21.63 -13.77 3.69
C HIS A 268 -21.57 -15.17 4.32
N ARG A 269 -20.52 -15.52 5.09
CA ARG A 269 -20.47 -16.79 5.82
C ARG A 269 -21.47 -16.82 6.99
N GLY A 270 -21.51 -15.76 7.80
CA GLY A 270 -22.46 -15.64 8.92
C GLY A 270 -23.93 -15.57 8.48
N GLY A 271 -24.21 -15.04 7.27
CA GLY A 271 -25.55 -15.05 6.68
C GLY A 271 -26.01 -16.43 6.16
N VAL A 272 -25.08 -17.33 5.83
CA VAL A 272 -25.40 -18.70 5.41
C VAL A 272 -25.58 -19.60 6.64
N GLU A 273 -24.80 -19.40 7.70
CA GLU A 273 -24.96 -20.14 8.97
C GLU A 273 -26.19 -19.70 9.77
N GLY A 274 -26.60 -18.43 9.68
CA GLY A 274 -27.82 -17.91 10.31
C GLY A 274 -29.14 -18.31 9.63
N ALA A 275 -29.09 -18.90 8.43
CA ALA A 275 -30.27 -19.34 7.68
C ALA A 275 -30.56 -20.85 7.84
N GLY A 276 -29.86 -21.54 8.74
CA GLY A 276 -30.06 -22.96 9.06
C GLY A 276 -31.07 -23.26 10.18
N GLY A 277 -31.74 -22.25 10.74
CA GLY A 277 -32.65 -22.42 11.87
C GLY A 277 -33.95 -21.64 11.71
N ARG A 278 -35.04 -22.38 11.47
CA ARG A 278 -36.46 -21.97 11.40
C ARG A 278 -36.92 -21.44 10.03
N GLY A 279 -37.61 -22.31 9.31
CA GLY A 279 -38.49 -21.90 8.22
C GLY A 279 -39.64 -21.06 8.75
N VAL A 280 -39.79 -19.86 8.19
CA VAL A 280 -41.05 -19.17 7.94
C VAL A 280 -40.81 -18.35 6.67
N GLY A 281 -41.64 -18.54 5.66
CA GLY A 281 -41.48 -17.93 4.34
C GLY A 281 -41.51 -16.41 4.39
N LEU A 282 -40.59 -15.79 3.65
CA LEU A 282 -40.71 -14.39 3.27
C LEU A 282 -40.65 -14.28 1.75
N VAL A 283 -41.77 -13.81 1.23
CA VAL A 283 -42.13 -13.60 -0.17
C VAL A 283 -41.06 -12.76 -0.89
N THR A 284 -40.37 -13.34 -1.87
CA THR A 284 -39.67 -12.59 -2.90
C THR A 284 -40.69 -12.03 -3.88
N PHE A 285 -40.92 -10.72 -3.79
CA PHE A 285 -41.70 -9.94 -4.75
C PHE A 285 -40.97 -9.85 -6.10
N GLY A 286 -41.59 -10.43 -7.13
CA GLY A 286 -41.75 -9.85 -8.47
C GLY A 286 -40.53 -9.72 -9.38
N SER A 287 -40.28 -10.75 -10.19
CA SER A 287 -40.01 -10.55 -11.62
C SER A 287 -41.05 -11.36 -12.38
N ALA A 288 -42.11 -10.69 -12.83
CA ALA A 288 -43.09 -11.26 -13.75
C ALA A 288 -42.48 -11.31 -15.16
N GLY A 289 -42.63 -12.44 -15.84
CA GLY A 289 -42.11 -12.67 -17.19
C GLY A 289 -42.28 -14.12 -17.60
N GLU A 290 -43.55 -14.47 -17.86
CA GLU A 290 -44.07 -15.53 -18.73
C GLU A 290 -43.91 -17.03 -18.43
N GLU A 291 -45.07 -17.67 -18.60
CA GLU A 291 -45.44 -19.06 -18.41
C GLU A 291 -44.87 -19.99 -19.49
N GLY A 292 -44.73 -21.28 -19.15
CA GLY A 292 -44.33 -22.29 -20.14
C GLY A 292 -44.04 -23.70 -19.62
N MET A 293 -44.99 -24.27 -18.87
CA MET A 293 -45.37 -25.69 -18.80
C MET A 293 -44.33 -26.83 -19.05
N VAL A 294 -44.13 -27.62 -17.98
CA VAL A 294 -44.11 -29.11 -17.91
C VAL A 294 -43.09 -29.89 -18.76
N GLY A 295 -42.23 -30.67 -18.07
CA GLY A 295 -41.53 -31.80 -18.72
C GLY A 295 -40.39 -32.41 -17.93
N ARG A 296 -40.69 -33.21 -16.90
CA ARG A 296 -39.73 -34.07 -16.21
C ARG A 296 -39.24 -35.18 -17.16
N ARG A 297 -37.97 -35.19 -17.57
CA ARG A 297 -37.29 -36.41 -18.07
C ARG A 297 -35.78 -36.41 -17.79
N LYS A 298 -35.32 -37.57 -17.30
CA LYS A 298 -33.93 -37.96 -17.03
C LYS A 298 -33.12 -38.11 -18.33
N GLY A 299 -31.85 -37.70 -18.30
CA GLY A 299 -30.71 -38.51 -18.79
C GLY A 299 -30.02 -38.12 -20.11
N LYS A 300 -28.69 -38.33 -20.11
CA LYS A 300 -27.68 -38.34 -21.21
C LYS A 300 -27.20 -36.94 -21.63
N THR A 301 -26.02 -36.40 -21.29
CA THR A 301 -24.63 -36.90 -21.43
C THR A 301 -24.44 -37.88 -22.59
N GLY A 302 -24.33 -37.34 -23.80
CA GLY A 302 -24.05 -38.11 -25.01
C GLY A 302 -23.90 -37.32 -26.31
N ASP A 303 -24.10 -35.98 -26.31
CA ASP A 303 -24.26 -35.21 -27.55
C ASP A 303 -23.06 -34.33 -27.96
N GLU A 304 -22.13 -34.01 -27.04
CA GLU A 304 -20.92 -33.25 -27.41
C GLU A 304 -19.85 -34.14 -28.08
N ASP A 305 -19.83 -35.42 -27.71
CA ASP A 305 -18.82 -36.39 -28.17
C ASP A 305 -19.12 -36.96 -29.57
N SER A 306 -20.37 -36.83 -30.03
CA SER A 306 -20.83 -37.17 -31.39
C SER A 306 -20.57 -36.02 -32.36
N MET A 307 -20.68 -34.76 -31.92
CA MET A 307 -20.45 -33.57 -32.73
C MET A 307 -18.95 -33.39 -33.07
N LEU A 308 -18.06 -33.61 -32.09
CA LEU A 308 -16.61 -33.57 -32.28
C LEU A 308 -16.11 -34.63 -33.29
N ARG A 309 -16.68 -35.84 -33.26
CA ARG A 309 -16.36 -36.92 -34.22
C ARG A 309 -16.92 -36.69 -35.63
N MET A 310 -17.85 -35.76 -35.79
CA MET A 310 -18.42 -35.38 -37.07
C MET A 310 -17.62 -34.24 -37.71
N GLU A 311 -17.15 -33.27 -36.93
CA GLU A 311 -16.21 -32.23 -37.39
C GLU A 311 -14.85 -32.81 -37.80
N GLU A 312 -14.31 -33.79 -37.07
CA GLU A 312 -13.05 -34.46 -37.45
C GLU A 312 -13.16 -35.21 -38.79
N ARG A 313 -14.33 -35.77 -39.13
CA ARG A 313 -14.55 -36.42 -40.44
C ARG A 313 -14.63 -35.42 -41.58
N LEU A 314 -15.28 -34.26 -41.36
CA LEU A 314 -15.41 -33.21 -42.36
C LEU A 314 -14.06 -32.53 -42.67
N TRP A 315 -13.17 -32.39 -41.69
CA TRP A 315 -11.81 -31.91 -41.92
C TRP A 315 -10.98 -32.90 -42.76
N ARG A 316 -11.08 -34.20 -42.45
CA ARG A 316 -10.31 -35.25 -43.13
C ARG A 316 -10.69 -35.47 -44.59
N ASP A 317 -11.97 -35.27 -44.93
CA ASP A 317 -12.46 -35.37 -46.31
C ASP A 317 -12.18 -34.09 -47.13
N GLY A 318 -11.89 -32.96 -46.47
CA GLY A 318 -11.53 -31.70 -47.11
C GLY A 318 -10.09 -31.64 -47.63
N GLU A 319 -9.13 -32.28 -46.96
CA GLU A 319 -7.72 -32.28 -47.37
C GLU A 319 -7.40 -33.27 -48.52
N GLY A 320 -8.28 -34.24 -48.79
CA GLY A 320 -8.08 -35.27 -49.82
C GLY A 320 -8.33 -34.83 -51.27
N LYS A 321 -8.85 -33.61 -51.52
CA LYS A 321 -9.24 -33.14 -52.86
C LYS A 321 -8.34 -32.08 -53.50
N SER A 322 -7.19 -31.75 -52.90
CA SER A 322 -6.26 -30.75 -53.45
C SER A 322 -4.99 -31.31 -54.12
N GLN A 323 -4.83 -32.63 -54.24
CA GLN A 323 -3.69 -33.23 -54.94
C GLN A 323 -4.15 -34.29 -55.97
N GLY A 324 -4.60 -33.84 -57.14
CA GLY A 324 -4.94 -34.75 -58.22
C GLY A 324 -5.42 -34.02 -59.47
N GLY A 325 -4.50 -33.42 -60.22
CA GLY A 325 -4.86 -32.81 -61.51
C GLY A 325 -3.74 -32.07 -62.23
N SER A 326 -2.71 -32.77 -62.70
CA SER A 326 -1.97 -32.40 -63.91
C SER A 326 -1.02 -33.52 -64.36
N ARG A 327 -1.42 -34.30 -65.37
CA ARG A 327 -0.55 -35.14 -66.21
C ARG A 327 -1.27 -35.49 -67.52
N GLY A 328 -0.74 -34.96 -68.65
CA GLY A 328 -0.87 -35.42 -70.06
C GLY A 328 -2.29 -35.37 -70.67
N SER A 329 -2.52 -35.10 -71.94
CA SER A 329 -1.66 -35.14 -73.14
C SER A 329 -2.53 -34.70 -74.34
N GLU A 330 -2.03 -33.78 -75.18
CA GLU A 330 -2.05 -33.81 -76.65
C GLU A 330 -1.20 -32.66 -77.20
#